data_AF-A0A6P0THG4-F1
#
_entry.id   AF-A0A6P0THG4-F1
#
_cell.length_a   1.000
_cell.length_b   1.000
_cell.length_c   1.000
_cell.angle_alpha   90.00
_cell.angle_beta   90.00
_cell.angle_gamma   90.00
#
_symmetry.space_group_name_H-M   'P 1'
#
loop_
_entity.id
_entity.type
_entity.pdbx_description
1 polymer ?
#
loop_
_entity_poly.entity_id
_entity_poly.type
_entity_poly.pdbx_seq_one_letter_code
_entity_poly.pdbx_strand_id
1 'polypeptide(L)'
;MHQHVVEICQTLAQAGAVPGADFSIDPTDGGLRLNELGYRLLAQLYPDIDWADVARVIQPNWRAAIKQLHKHLGINFFDRILDCIQQRVTDLPPTQSACYLTQILTGVEHRTGISLYHLLLRTVDVSRFIYIENLLASAAEMESCNLWIGDLVWAAGGDREDVDYSGGDVVLTENGLKLFEQVWAGDSSVHEL
;
A
#
# COMPACT_ATOMS: atom_id res chain seq x y z
N MET A 1 -1.07 -14.89 29.08
CA MET A 1 -0.75 -13.82 28.11
C MET A 1 -1.63 -13.92 26.85
N HIS A 2 -1.74 -15.09 26.20
CA HIS A 2 -2.54 -15.28 24.99
C HIS A 2 -4.04 -14.94 25.09
N GLN A 3 -4.68 -15.17 26.24
CA GLN A 3 -6.13 -14.96 26.39
C GLN A 3 -6.53 -13.47 26.33
N HIS A 4 -5.74 -12.59 26.95
CA HIS A 4 -5.98 -11.14 26.91
C HIS A 4 -5.77 -10.53 25.51
N VAL A 5 -4.81 -11.05 24.73
CA VAL A 5 -4.58 -10.56 23.36
C VAL A 5 -5.77 -10.89 22.45
N VAL A 6 -6.37 -12.07 22.61
CA VAL A 6 -7.57 -12.47 21.85
C VAL A 6 -8.77 -11.59 22.20
N GLU A 7 -8.97 -11.27 23.49
CA GLU A 7 -10.05 -10.38 23.95
C GLU A 7 -9.88 -8.94 23.40
N ILE A 8 -8.65 -8.43 23.35
CA ILE A 8 -8.33 -7.13 22.77
C ILE A 8 -8.63 -7.12 21.25
N CYS A 9 -8.22 -8.16 20.53
CA CYS A 9 -8.51 -8.32 19.10
C CYS A 9 -10.01 -8.37 18.81
N GLN A 10 -10.78 -9.09 19.64
CA GLN A 10 -12.24 -9.14 19.50
C GLN A 10 -12.89 -7.78 19.79
N THR A 11 -12.39 -7.07 20.79
CA THR A 11 -12.86 -5.72 21.14
C THR A 11 -12.61 -4.72 20.01
N LEU A 12 -11.41 -4.77 19.41
CA LEU A 12 -11.06 -3.95 18.24
C LEU A 12 -11.97 -4.24 17.04
N ALA A 13 -12.23 -5.51 16.74
CA ALA A 13 -13.15 -5.90 15.68
C ALA A 13 -14.58 -5.39 15.93
N GLN A 14 -15.07 -5.47 17.17
CA GLN A 14 -16.38 -4.95 17.55
C GLN A 14 -16.47 -3.42 17.48
N ALA A 15 -15.34 -2.73 17.69
CA ALA A 15 -15.22 -1.28 17.56
C ALA A 15 -15.04 -0.81 16.11
N GLY A 16 -15.04 -1.74 15.14
CA GLY A 16 -14.95 -1.45 13.72
C GLY A 16 -13.54 -1.48 13.13
N ALA A 17 -12.53 -1.96 13.87
CA ALA A 17 -11.19 -2.18 13.35
C ALA A 17 -11.12 -3.49 12.55
N VAL A 18 -10.34 -3.52 11.48
CA VAL A 18 -10.22 -4.67 10.57
C VAL A 18 -8.97 -5.49 10.92
N PRO A 19 -9.10 -6.80 11.27
CA PRO A 19 -7.95 -7.67 11.50
C PRO A 19 -7.04 -7.76 10.26
N GLY A 20 -5.73 -7.66 10.45
CA GLY A 20 -4.74 -7.67 9.36
C GLY A 20 -4.46 -6.29 8.75
N ALA A 21 -5.38 -5.32 8.90
CA ALA A 21 -5.19 -3.94 8.44
C ALA A 21 -4.96 -2.97 9.60
N ASP A 22 -5.82 -3.04 10.63
CA ASP A 22 -5.77 -2.13 11.78
C ASP A 22 -5.02 -2.71 12.97
N PHE A 23 -4.99 -4.04 13.06
CA PHE A 23 -4.25 -4.76 14.07
C PHE A 23 -3.85 -6.16 13.62
N SER A 24 -2.75 -6.67 14.15
CA SER A 24 -2.28 -8.04 13.93
C SER A 24 -1.50 -8.56 15.12
N ILE A 25 -1.28 -9.88 15.18
CA ILE A 25 -0.44 -10.51 16.19
C ILE A 25 0.89 -10.85 15.53
N ASP A 26 1.99 -10.41 16.13
CA ASP A 26 3.33 -10.78 15.70
C ASP A 26 3.54 -12.29 15.93
N PRO A 27 3.84 -13.08 14.89
CA PRO A 27 4.03 -14.52 15.04
C PRO A 27 5.30 -14.88 15.82
N THR A 28 6.22 -13.93 16.03
CA THR A 28 7.54 -14.17 16.65
C THR A 28 7.49 -14.07 18.17
N ASP A 29 6.79 -13.06 18.70
CA ASP A 29 6.71 -12.81 20.15
C ASP A 29 5.27 -12.79 20.69
N GLY A 30 4.27 -12.96 19.82
CA GLY A 30 2.85 -12.93 20.19
C GLY A 30 2.34 -11.53 20.55
N GLY A 31 3.12 -10.48 20.26
CA GLY A 31 2.79 -9.09 20.55
C GLY A 31 1.70 -8.54 19.63
N LEU A 32 0.86 -7.66 20.18
CA LEU A 32 -0.16 -6.96 19.41
C LEU A 32 0.46 -5.78 18.65
N ARG A 33 0.29 -5.76 17.34
CA ARG A 33 0.63 -4.65 16.45
C ARG A 33 -0.64 -3.88 16.13
N LEU A 34 -0.55 -2.56 16.20
CA LEU A 34 -1.67 -1.65 15.95
C LEU A 34 -1.24 -0.56 14.97
N ASN A 35 -2.12 -0.19 14.05
CA ASN A 35 -2.01 1.07 13.33
C ASN A 35 -2.64 2.23 14.14
N GLU A 36 -2.71 3.42 13.56
CA GLU A 36 -3.24 4.61 14.23
C GLU A 36 -4.75 4.51 14.54
N LEU A 37 -5.53 3.81 13.72
CA LEU A 37 -6.94 3.58 13.99
C LEU A 37 -7.12 2.58 15.15
N GLY A 38 -6.44 1.43 15.08
CA GLY A 38 -6.46 0.43 16.17
C GLY A 38 -6.00 0.99 17.51
N TYR A 39 -4.95 1.83 17.50
CA TYR A 39 -4.50 2.54 18.70
C TYR A 39 -5.57 3.50 19.25
N ARG A 40 -6.17 4.34 18.39
CA ARG A 40 -7.20 5.29 18.83
C ARG A 40 -8.43 4.59 19.39
N LEU A 41 -8.88 3.51 18.76
CA LEU A 41 -10.03 2.72 19.23
C LEU A 41 -9.74 2.11 20.61
N LEU A 42 -8.53 1.58 20.85
CA LEU A 42 -8.17 1.06 22.17
C LEU A 42 -8.00 2.14 23.23
N ALA A 43 -7.38 3.27 22.90
CA ALA A 43 -7.24 4.39 23.80
C ALA A 43 -8.61 5.00 24.20
N GLN A 44 -9.61 4.92 23.31
CA GLN A 44 -10.97 5.36 23.60
C GLN A 44 -11.73 4.36 24.49
N LEU A 45 -11.56 3.06 24.26
CA LEU A 45 -12.26 2.00 25.02
C LEU A 45 -11.65 1.76 26.40
N TYR A 46 -10.35 1.96 26.53
CA TYR A 46 -9.60 1.76 27.77
C TYR A 46 -8.64 2.94 28.00
N PRO A 47 -9.18 4.11 28.40
CA PRO A 47 -8.39 5.35 28.55
C PRO A 47 -7.38 5.30 29.70
N ASP A 48 -7.58 4.40 30.67
CA ASP A 48 -6.71 4.27 31.84
C ASP A 48 -5.46 3.40 31.59
N ILE A 49 -5.33 2.80 30.40
CA ILE A 49 -4.21 1.93 30.02
C ILE A 49 -3.24 2.70 29.12
N ASP A 50 -1.96 2.71 29.47
CA ASP A 50 -0.90 3.22 28.60
C ASP A 50 -0.58 2.21 27.49
N TRP A 51 -1.35 2.29 26.41
CA TRP A 51 -1.21 1.42 25.25
C TRP A 51 0.11 1.61 24.49
N ALA A 52 0.88 2.67 24.76
CA ALA A 52 2.20 2.85 24.16
C ALA A 52 3.24 1.85 24.70
N ASP A 53 3.03 1.32 25.91
CA ASP A 53 3.90 0.32 26.55
C ASP A 53 3.46 -1.12 26.23
N VAL A 54 2.17 -1.33 25.96
CA VAL A 54 1.55 -2.66 25.72
C VAL A 54 1.50 -3.02 24.24
N ALA A 55 1.10 -2.08 23.39
CA ALA A 55 1.21 -2.25 21.96
C ALA A 55 2.56 -1.70 21.55
N ARG A 56 3.34 -2.48 20.80
CA ARG A 56 4.38 -1.86 19.96
C ARG A 56 3.61 -1.03 18.94
N VAL A 57 3.34 0.23 19.29
CA VAL A 57 2.94 1.25 18.32
C VAL A 57 4.17 1.43 17.45
N ILE A 58 4.32 0.54 16.48
CA ILE A 58 5.20 0.75 15.35
C ILE A 58 4.47 1.84 14.59
N GLN A 59 4.64 3.11 15.01
CA GLN A 59 4.56 4.18 14.05
C GLN A 59 5.74 3.91 13.14
N PRO A 60 5.55 3.34 11.94
CA PRO A 60 6.65 3.30 11.00
C PRO A 60 7.01 4.77 10.84
N ASN A 61 8.26 5.16 11.04
CA ASN A 61 8.68 6.53 10.76
C ASN A 61 8.68 6.67 9.23
N TRP A 62 7.49 6.68 8.64
CA TRP A 62 7.23 6.70 7.22
C TRP A 62 7.89 7.92 6.61
N ARG A 63 8.00 9.04 7.33
CA ARG A 63 8.77 10.21 6.89
C ARG A 63 10.25 9.90 6.66
N ALA A 64 10.89 9.18 7.58
CA ALA A 64 12.28 8.78 7.42
C ALA A 64 12.45 7.74 6.30
N ALA A 65 11.54 6.75 6.22
CA ALA A 65 11.55 5.73 5.16
C ALA A 65 11.33 6.34 3.77
N ILE A 66 10.34 7.24 3.62
CA ILE A 66 10.09 8.03 2.40
C ILE A 66 11.34 8.82 2.02
N LYS A 67 11.94 9.55 2.98
CA LYS A 67 13.14 10.35 2.72
C LYS A 67 14.31 9.47 2.28
N GLN A 68 14.47 8.29 2.87
CA GLN A 68 15.50 7.33 2.49
C GLN A 68 15.25 6.78 1.08
N LEU A 69 14.02 6.40 0.75
CA LEU A 69 13.65 5.92 -0.58
C LEU A 69 13.88 7.01 -1.63
N HIS A 70 13.43 8.24 -1.39
CA HIS A 70 13.66 9.35 -2.31
C HIS A 70 15.14 9.63 -2.53
N LYS A 71 15.95 9.54 -1.47
CA LYS A 71 17.40 9.69 -1.57
C LYS A 71 18.03 8.54 -2.38
N HIS A 72 17.55 7.32 -2.19
CA HIS A 72 18.05 6.13 -2.88
C HIS A 72 17.76 6.19 -4.38
N LEU A 73 16.53 6.54 -4.76
CA LEU A 73 16.10 6.68 -6.14
C LEU A 73 16.58 8.00 -6.78
N GLY A 74 16.97 8.99 -5.98
CA GLY A 74 17.32 10.34 -6.44
C GLY A 74 16.10 11.17 -6.89
N ILE A 75 14.89 10.77 -6.48
CA ILE A 75 13.63 11.30 -7.00
C ILE A 75 12.49 11.25 -5.98
N ASN A 76 11.48 12.12 -6.15
CA ASN A 76 10.28 12.10 -5.31
C ASN A 76 9.27 11.06 -5.82
N PHE A 77 9.56 9.79 -5.54
CA PHE A 77 8.75 8.65 -5.98
C PHE A 77 7.28 8.77 -5.57
N PHE A 78 6.99 9.09 -4.31
CA PHE A 78 5.62 9.10 -3.80
C PHE A 78 4.75 10.19 -4.44
N ASP A 79 5.29 11.39 -4.67
CA ASP A 79 4.56 12.46 -5.35
C ASP A 79 4.16 12.00 -6.77
N ARG A 80 5.11 11.41 -7.49
CA ARG A 80 4.90 10.92 -8.87
C ARG A 80 3.88 9.79 -8.95
N ILE A 81 4.00 8.76 -8.11
CA ILE A 81 3.08 7.62 -8.18
C ILE A 81 1.68 8.01 -7.69
N LEU A 82 1.56 8.91 -6.72
CA LEU A 82 0.25 9.41 -6.28
C LEU A 82 -0.44 10.24 -7.37
N ASP A 83 0.31 11.03 -8.14
CA ASP A 83 -0.22 11.74 -9.30
C ASP A 83 -0.69 10.75 -10.39
N CYS A 84 0.11 9.72 -10.69
CA CYS A 84 -0.28 8.64 -11.60
C CYS A 84 -1.57 7.95 -11.15
N ILE A 85 -1.64 7.53 -9.89
CA ILE A 85 -2.83 6.86 -9.34
C ILE A 85 -4.06 7.74 -9.51
N GLN A 86 -3.97 9.02 -9.13
CA GLN A 86 -5.09 9.93 -9.26
C GLN A 86 -5.54 10.02 -10.72
N GLN A 87 -4.62 10.22 -11.66
CA GLN A 87 -4.95 10.27 -13.08
C GLN A 87 -5.61 8.98 -13.58
N ARG A 88 -5.01 7.82 -13.29
CA ARG A 88 -5.48 6.51 -13.77
C ARG A 88 -6.84 6.14 -13.23
N VAL A 89 -7.10 6.41 -11.97
CA VAL A 89 -8.41 6.16 -11.33
C VAL A 89 -9.52 7.01 -11.97
N THR A 90 -9.19 8.13 -12.62
CA THR A 90 -10.17 8.91 -13.41
C THR A 90 -10.32 8.41 -14.83
N ASP A 91 -9.23 7.96 -15.46
CA ASP A 91 -9.22 7.67 -16.89
C ASP A 91 -9.57 6.20 -17.22
N LEU A 92 -9.32 5.28 -16.30
CA LEU A 92 -9.52 3.85 -16.52
C LEU A 92 -10.95 3.41 -16.21
N PRO A 93 -11.47 2.39 -16.92
CA PRO A 93 -12.67 1.69 -16.51
C PRO A 93 -12.59 1.21 -15.06
N PRO A 94 -13.70 1.14 -14.30
CA PRO A 94 -13.68 0.72 -12.90
C PRO A 94 -12.99 -0.64 -12.66
N THR A 95 -13.26 -1.63 -13.51
CA THR A 95 -12.67 -2.99 -13.39
C THR A 95 -11.15 -2.99 -13.57
N GLN A 96 -10.62 -2.18 -14.48
CA GLN A 96 -9.18 -2.00 -14.69
C GLN A 96 -8.54 -1.12 -13.61
N SER A 97 -9.24 -0.08 -13.15
CA SER A 97 -8.82 0.77 -12.03
C SER A 97 -8.63 -0.05 -10.75
N ALA A 98 -9.54 -0.99 -10.47
CA ALA A 98 -9.46 -1.87 -9.33
C ALA A 98 -8.21 -2.78 -9.39
N CYS A 99 -7.94 -3.38 -10.56
CA CYS A 99 -6.72 -4.16 -10.79
C CYS A 99 -5.47 -3.31 -10.58
N TYR A 100 -5.40 -2.15 -11.24
CA TYR A 100 -4.29 -1.20 -11.15
C TYR A 100 -3.98 -0.78 -9.70
N LEU A 101 -5.02 -0.37 -8.96
CA LEU A 101 -4.88 0.04 -7.56
C LEU A 101 -4.38 -1.10 -6.69
N THR A 102 -4.97 -2.29 -6.81
CA THR A 102 -4.57 -3.45 -6.01
C THR A 102 -3.10 -3.78 -6.21
N GLN A 103 -2.63 -3.82 -7.47
CA GLN A 103 -1.26 -4.17 -7.80
C GLN A 103 -0.24 -3.16 -7.25
N ILE A 104 -0.53 -1.86 -7.38
CA ILE A 104 0.37 -0.82 -6.87
C ILE A 104 0.38 -0.79 -5.35
N LEU A 105 -0.81 -0.75 -4.73
CA LEU A 105 -0.92 -0.58 -3.28
C LEU A 105 -0.21 -1.73 -2.55
N THR A 106 -0.48 -2.97 -2.97
CA THR A 106 0.10 -4.15 -2.33
C THR A 106 1.58 -4.29 -2.61
N GLY A 107 2.02 -4.19 -3.87
CA GLY A 107 3.41 -4.46 -4.20
C GLY A 107 4.38 -3.35 -3.79
N VAL A 108 3.95 -2.08 -3.77
CA VAL A 108 4.77 -0.99 -3.22
C VAL A 108 4.91 -1.15 -1.70
N GLU A 109 3.84 -1.48 -1.00
CA GLU A 109 3.88 -1.68 0.44
C GLU A 109 4.75 -2.89 0.81
N HIS A 110 4.62 -4.01 0.09
CA HIS A 110 5.47 -5.18 0.29
C HIS A 110 6.96 -4.87 0.07
N ARG A 111 7.31 -4.09 -0.95
CA ARG A 111 8.71 -3.77 -1.24
C ARG A 111 9.31 -2.76 -0.27
N THR A 112 8.55 -1.71 0.05
CA THR A 112 9.09 -0.53 0.73
C THR A 112 8.75 -0.49 2.22
N GLY A 113 7.76 -1.27 2.66
CA GLY A 113 7.16 -1.16 3.99
C GLY A 113 6.38 0.13 4.21
N ILE A 114 6.11 0.90 3.15
CA ILE A 114 5.39 2.18 3.19
C ILE A 114 4.01 1.97 2.57
N SER A 115 2.97 2.17 3.37
CA SER A 115 1.59 2.04 2.89
C SER A 115 1.22 3.21 2.00
N LEU A 116 1.13 2.95 0.69
CA LEU A 116 0.72 3.95 -0.29
C LEU A 116 -0.76 4.32 -0.14
N TYR A 117 -1.58 3.39 0.35
CA TYR A 117 -2.99 3.63 0.66
C TYR A 117 -3.13 4.77 1.67
N HIS A 118 -2.40 4.72 2.79
CA HIS A 118 -2.43 5.78 3.79
C HIS A 118 -1.94 7.14 3.27
N LEU A 119 -0.98 7.15 2.34
CA LEU A 119 -0.52 8.39 1.70
C LEU A 119 -1.61 8.93 0.76
N LEU A 120 -2.24 8.08 -0.03
CA LEU A 120 -3.32 8.44 -0.94
C LEU A 120 -4.50 9.06 -0.19
N LEU A 121 -4.93 8.46 0.93
CA LEU A 121 -6.03 8.98 1.77
C LEU A 121 -5.82 10.42 2.25
N ARG A 122 -4.57 10.88 2.37
CA ARG A 122 -4.25 12.25 2.80
C ARG A 122 -4.29 13.27 1.67
N THR A 123 -4.31 12.79 0.42
CA THR A 123 -4.23 13.63 -0.78
C THR A 123 -5.56 13.74 -1.51
N VAL A 124 -6.51 12.85 -1.24
CA VAL A 124 -7.81 12.80 -1.93
C VAL A 124 -8.94 13.41 -1.10
N ASP A 125 -9.96 13.93 -1.77
CA ASP A 125 -11.21 14.35 -1.11
C ASP A 125 -12.11 13.16 -0.75
N VAL A 126 -13.19 13.44 -0.01
CA VAL A 126 -14.13 12.41 0.47
C VAL A 126 -14.83 11.66 -0.67
N SER A 127 -15.17 12.35 -1.76
CA SER A 127 -15.84 11.72 -2.90
C SER A 127 -14.91 10.72 -3.60
N ARG A 128 -13.65 11.11 -3.77
CA ARG A 128 -12.61 10.26 -4.37
C ARG A 128 -12.19 9.13 -3.45
N PHE A 129 -12.18 9.35 -2.13
CA PHE A 129 -12.02 8.29 -1.15
C PHE A 129 -13.10 7.21 -1.29
N ILE A 130 -14.38 7.59 -1.26
CA ILE A 130 -15.51 6.65 -1.41
C ILE A 130 -15.39 5.87 -2.74
N TYR A 131 -14.99 6.56 -3.81
CA TYR A 131 -14.77 5.91 -5.09
C TYR A 131 -13.67 4.84 -5.04
N ILE A 132 -12.51 5.16 -4.46
CA ILE A 132 -11.41 4.21 -4.28
C ILE A 132 -11.84 3.01 -3.43
N GLU A 133 -12.56 3.23 -2.33
CA GLU A 133 -13.08 2.14 -1.49
C GLU A 133 -14.00 1.20 -2.28
N ASN A 134 -14.89 1.76 -3.10
CA ASN A 134 -15.77 0.96 -3.94
C ASN A 134 -14.98 0.14 -4.98
N LEU A 135 -13.94 0.72 -5.58
CA LEU A 135 -13.07 0.00 -6.52
C LEU A 135 -12.37 -1.19 -5.84
N LEU A 136 -11.82 -0.98 -4.64
CA LEU A 136 -11.12 -2.02 -3.89
C LEU A 136 -12.07 -3.11 -3.40
N ALA A 137 -13.31 -2.77 -3.07
CA ALA A 137 -14.34 -3.73 -2.68
C ALA A 137 -14.79 -4.65 -3.85
N SER A 138 -14.66 -4.20 -5.09
CA SER A 138 -15.05 -4.94 -6.31
C SER A 138 -14.02 -5.95 -6.81
N ALA A 139 -13.19 -6.51 -5.92
CA ALA A 139 -12.06 -7.38 -6.28
C ALA A 139 -12.39 -8.63 -7.10
N ALA A 140 -13.63 -9.11 -7.06
CA ALA A 140 -14.07 -10.28 -7.83
C ALA A 140 -14.24 -10.00 -9.35
N GLU A 141 -14.31 -8.74 -9.77
CA GLU A 141 -14.63 -8.34 -11.15
C GLU A 141 -13.45 -7.66 -11.87
N MET A 142 -12.23 -7.83 -11.36
CA MET A 142 -11.05 -7.15 -11.89
C MET A 142 -10.71 -7.64 -13.30
N GLU A 143 -10.52 -6.69 -14.21
CA GLU A 143 -9.98 -6.93 -15.54
C GLU A 143 -8.47 -6.65 -15.52
N SER A 144 -7.69 -7.43 -16.27
CA SER A 144 -6.24 -7.24 -16.33
C SER A 144 -5.88 -5.82 -16.75
N CYS A 145 -4.97 -5.20 -15.98
CA CYS A 145 -4.40 -3.91 -16.29
C CYS A 145 -2.91 -3.98 -15.97
N ASN A 146 -2.06 -3.67 -16.95
CA ASN A 146 -0.60 -3.71 -16.79
C ASN A 146 0.05 -2.31 -16.76
N LEU A 147 -0.76 -1.24 -16.84
CA LEU A 147 -0.27 0.13 -16.87
C LEU A 147 0.46 0.53 -15.59
N TRP A 148 0.18 -0.16 -14.49
CA TRP A 148 0.85 0.06 -13.21
C TRP A 148 2.36 -0.20 -13.27
N ILE A 149 2.82 -1.13 -14.11
CA ILE A 149 4.25 -1.44 -14.25
C ILE A 149 5.00 -0.21 -14.78
N GLY A 150 4.51 0.37 -15.87
CA GLY A 150 5.10 1.57 -16.48
C GLY A 150 5.04 2.79 -15.58
N ASP A 151 3.92 2.98 -14.87
CA ASP A 151 3.78 4.09 -13.93
C ASP A 151 4.76 3.97 -12.75
N LEU A 152 5.05 2.74 -12.27
CA LEU A 152 6.07 2.51 -11.24
C LEU A 152 7.49 2.74 -11.74
N VAL A 153 7.83 2.26 -12.94
CA VAL A 153 9.14 2.51 -13.56
C VAL A 153 9.36 4.03 -13.73
N TRP A 154 8.37 4.74 -14.26
CA TRP A 154 8.44 6.20 -14.42
C TRP A 154 8.53 6.94 -13.08
N ALA A 155 7.74 6.52 -12.08
CA ALA A 155 7.80 7.12 -10.75
C ALA A 155 9.16 6.88 -10.07
N ALA A 156 9.79 5.74 -10.34
CA ALA A 156 11.13 5.40 -9.86
C ALA A 156 12.26 6.14 -10.60
N GLY A 157 11.95 6.84 -11.69
CA GLY A 157 12.90 7.67 -12.45
C GLY A 157 13.28 7.12 -13.82
N GLY A 158 12.58 6.10 -14.30
CA GLY A 158 12.75 5.56 -15.65
C GLY A 158 12.03 6.38 -16.72
N ASP A 159 12.33 6.06 -17.97
CA ASP A 159 11.77 6.69 -19.15
C ASP A 159 10.69 5.82 -19.80
N ARG A 160 9.93 6.40 -20.74
CA ARG A 160 8.89 5.66 -21.48
C ARG A 160 9.45 4.50 -22.31
N GLU A 161 10.72 4.60 -22.71
CA GLU A 161 11.41 3.59 -23.50
C GLU A 161 11.83 2.37 -22.65
N ASP A 162 11.78 2.48 -21.32
CA ASP A 162 12.09 1.37 -20.42
C ASP A 162 10.98 0.31 -20.35
N VAL A 163 9.82 0.58 -20.96
CA VAL A 163 8.62 -0.28 -20.90
C VAL A 163 8.00 -0.45 -22.29
N ASP A 164 7.83 -1.70 -22.71
CA ASP A 164 7.07 -2.07 -23.91
C ASP A 164 5.83 -2.89 -23.55
N TYR A 165 4.72 -2.59 -24.21
CA TYR A 165 3.42 -3.25 -24.07
C TYR A 165 3.12 -4.07 -25.33
N SER A 166 4.04 -4.95 -25.72
CA SER A 166 3.90 -5.77 -26.91
C SER A 166 3.19 -7.09 -26.60
N GLY A 167 2.15 -7.43 -27.36
CA GLY A 167 1.55 -8.78 -27.32
C GLY A 167 0.67 -9.09 -26.08
N GLY A 168 0.31 -8.08 -25.29
CA GLY A 168 -0.49 -8.25 -24.07
C GLY A 168 0.36 -8.46 -22.80
N ASP A 169 1.66 -8.70 -22.97
CA ASP A 169 2.64 -8.75 -21.89
C ASP A 169 3.33 -7.39 -21.72
N VAL A 170 4.02 -7.24 -20.59
CA VAL A 170 4.91 -6.10 -20.36
C VAL A 170 6.34 -6.59 -20.36
N VAL A 171 7.15 -5.95 -21.21
CA VAL A 171 8.58 -6.21 -21.30
C VAL A 171 9.32 -4.97 -20.82
N LEU A 172 10.31 -5.18 -19.96
CA LEU A 172 11.14 -4.10 -19.41
C LEU A 172 12.54 -4.19 -19.98
N THR A 173 13.16 -3.03 -20.22
CA THR A 173 14.62 -2.95 -20.37
C THR A 173 15.29 -3.38 -19.06
N GLU A 174 16.59 -3.71 -19.11
CA GLU A 174 17.38 -3.97 -17.90
C GLU A 174 17.27 -2.81 -16.88
N ASN A 175 17.27 -1.56 -17.38
CA ASN A 175 17.08 -0.39 -16.53
C ASN A 175 15.67 -0.31 -15.94
N GLY A 176 14.63 -0.55 -16.74
CA GLY A 176 13.23 -0.60 -16.30
C GLY A 176 13.02 -1.65 -15.22
N LEU A 177 13.54 -2.86 -15.42
CA LEU A 177 13.45 -3.96 -14.46
C LEU A 177 14.15 -3.59 -13.14
N LYS A 178 15.38 -3.09 -13.22
CA LYS A 178 16.13 -2.65 -12.03
C LYS A 178 15.40 -1.57 -11.23
N LEU A 179 14.74 -0.62 -11.89
CA LEU A 179 13.97 0.43 -11.23
C LEU A 179 12.69 -0.14 -10.60
N PHE A 180 11.98 -0.98 -11.34
CA PHE A 180 10.76 -1.64 -10.88
C PHE A 180 11.01 -2.48 -9.62
N GLU A 181 12.05 -3.32 -9.61
CA GLU A 181 12.42 -4.15 -8.46
C GLU A 181 12.83 -3.33 -7.22
N GLN A 182 13.21 -2.07 -7.36
CA GLN A 182 13.49 -1.21 -6.20
C GLN A 182 12.22 -0.81 -5.46
N VAL A 183 11.08 -0.71 -6.15
CA VAL A 183 9.85 -0.11 -5.63
C VAL A 183 8.67 -1.06 -5.56
N TRP A 184 8.74 -2.25 -6.17
CA TRP A 184 7.65 -3.22 -6.19
C TRP A 184 8.11 -4.65 -5.85
N ALA A 185 7.22 -5.42 -5.21
CA ALA A 185 7.42 -6.84 -4.90
C ALA A 185 6.09 -7.60 -4.95
N GLY A 186 6.07 -8.76 -5.62
CA GLY A 186 4.89 -9.62 -5.76
C GLY A 186 5.08 -10.65 -6.89
N ASP A 187 4.05 -11.47 -7.13
CA ASP A 187 4.05 -12.43 -8.23
C ASP A 187 3.50 -11.75 -9.49
N SER A 188 4.39 -11.26 -10.37
CA SER A 188 4.04 -10.80 -11.70
C SER A 188 4.96 -11.43 -12.74
N SER A 189 4.41 -11.93 -13.84
CA SER A 189 5.17 -12.40 -15.00
C SER A 189 5.73 -11.22 -15.79
N VAL A 190 6.79 -10.61 -15.29
CA VAL A 190 7.57 -9.60 -16.02
C VAL A 190 8.73 -10.32 -16.69
N HIS A 191 8.93 -10.04 -17.98
CA HIS A 191 10.01 -10.62 -18.78
C HIS A 191 11.05 -9.53 -19.11
N GLU A 192 12.33 -9.89 -19.03
CA GLU A 192 13.46 -9.04 -19.41
C GLU A 192 13.67 -9.13 -20.93
N LEU A 193 13.96 -7.99 -21.57
CA LEU A 193 14.30 -7.88 -23.01
C LEU A 193 15.60 -8.62 -23.37
#